data_AF-A0A533UQH3-F1
#
_entry.id   AF-A0A533UQH3-F1
#
_cell.length_a   1.000
_cell.length_b   1.000
_cell.length_c   1.000
_cell.angle_alpha   90.00
_cell.angle_beta   90.00
_cell.angle_gamma   90.00
#
_symmetry.space_group_name_H-M   'P 1'
#
loop_
_entity.id
_entity.type
_entity.pdbx_description
1 polymer ?
#
loop_
_entity_poly.entity_id
_entity_poly.type
_entity_poly.pdbx_seq_one_letter_code
_entity_poly.pdbx_strand_id
1 'polypeptide(L)' 'MPAILSERQPLSEVTTTDKEVKIVVELPGVSKEQIRINAYDNKVEINSNDPKRKYHEVIDYHPKLISTS' A
#
# COMPACT_ATOMS: atom_id res chain seq x y z
N MET A 1 8.69 -25.29 -15.66
CA MET A 1 9.63 -24.48 -14.85
C MET A 1 8.82 -23.84 -13.73
N PRO A 2 9.23 -23.92 -12.46
CA PRO A 2 8.52 -23.21 -11.41
C PRO A 2 8.66 -21.71 -11.66
N ALA A 3 7.54 -21.00 -11.82
CA ALA A 3 7.56 -19.55 -11.88
C ALA A 3 7.86 -19.04 -10.48
N ILE A 4 9.10 -18.64 -10.22
CA ILE A 4 9.44 -17.91 -9.00
C ILE A 4 8.75 -16.55 -9.12
N LEU A 5 7.64 -16.39 -8.40
CA LEU A 5 6.97 -15.10 -8.27
C LEU A 5 7.87 -14.22 -7.43
N SER A 6 8.48 -13.21 -8.06
CA SER A 6 9.19 -12.17 -7.32
C SER A 6 8.15 -11.25 -6.69
N GLU A 7 7.87 -11.46 -5.40
CA GLU A 7 7.20 -10.45 -4.58
C GLU A 7 8.10 -9.23 -4.50
N ARG A 8 7.55 -8.06 -4.82
CA ARG A 8 8.28 -6.79 -4.77
C ARG A 8 7.60 -5.89 -3.77
N GLN A 9 8.38 -5.22 -2.93
CA GLN A 9 7.85 -4.11 -2.15
C GLN A 9 7.62 -2.92 -3.10
N PRO A 10 6.40 -2.36 -3.14
CA PRO A 10 6.14 -1.15 -3.89
C PRO A 10 6.77 0.06 -3.18
N LEU A 11 6.97 1.15 -3.93
CA LEU A 11 7.32 2.43 -3.30
C LEU A 11 6.03 3.08 -2.81
N SER A 12 5.99 3.38 -1.51
CA SER A 12 4.84 3.99 -0.85
C SER A 12 5.26 5.28 -0.15
N GLU A 13 4.40 6.29 -0.24
CA GLU A 13 4.56 7.57 0.45
C GLU A 13 3.24 7.93 1.15
N VAL A 14 3.35 8.37 2.41
CA VAL A 14 2.22 8.79 3.22
C VAL A 14 2.41 10.24 3.62
N THR A 15 1.46 11.08 3.22
CA THR A 15 1.38 12.47 3.65
C THR A 15 0.13 12.66 4.48
N THR A 16 0.30 12.99 5.75
CA THR A 16 -0.82 13.29 6.65
C THR A 16 -0.92 14.79 6.88
N THR A 17 -2.11 15.33 6.69
CA THR A 17 -2.50 16.69 7.08
C THR A 17 -3.44 16.61 8.28
N ASP A 18 -3.84 17.76 8.84
CA ASP A 18 -4.75 17.80 9.99
C ASP A 18 -6.16 17.25 9.68
N LYS A 19 -6.53 17.11 8.40
CA LYS A 19 -7.89 16.69 7.97
C LYS A 19 -7.91 15.50 7.02
N GLU A 20 -6.80 15.18 6.37
CA GLU A 20 -6.72 14.17 5.31
C GLU A 20 -5.41 13.39 5.39
N VAL A 21 -5.50 12.08 5.10
CA VAL A 21 -4.34 11.21 4.88
C VAL A 21 -4.26 10.90 3.39
N LYS A 22 -3.19 11.34 2.74
CA LYS A 22 -2.89 11.04 1.35
C LYS A 22 -1.87 9.92 1.27
N ILE A 23 -2.22 8.85 0.58
CA ILE A 23 -1.35 7.70 0.37
C ILE A 23 -1.08 7.56 -1.12
N VAL A 24 0.19 7.50 -1.50
CA VAL A 24 0.64 7.30 -2.88
C VAL A 24 1.44 6.00 -2.93
N VAL A 25 1.07 5.07 -3.81
CA VAL A 25 1.76 3.79 -3.97
C VAL A 25 2.05 3.55 -5.45
N GLU A 26 3.29 3.24 -5.78
CA GLU A 26 3.73 2.93 -7.14
C GLU A 26 3.69 1.43 -7.41
N LEU A 27 2.82 1.02 -8.33
CA LEU A 27 2.61 -0.38 -8.72
C LEU A 27 2.91 -0.59 -10.22
N PRO A 28 4.20 -0.55 -10.63
CA PRO A 28 4.55 -0.60 -12.04
C PRO A 28 4.21 -1.96 -12.65
N GLY A 29 3.51 -1.91 -13.79
CA GLY A 29 3.12 -3.08 -14.56
C GLY A 29 1.90 -3.85 -14.02
N VAL A 30 1.13 -3.25 -13.10
CA VAL A 30 -0.15 -3.78 -12.62
C VAL A 30 -1.29 -2.97 -13.21
N SER A 31 -2.30 -3.64 -13.74
CA SER A 31 -3.50 -2.97 -14.24
C SER A 31 -4.43 -2.58 -13.09
N LYS A 32 -5.16 -1.48 -13.23
CA LYS A 32 -6.01 -0.94 -12.15
C LYS A 32 -7.06 -1.94 -11.66
N GLU A 33 -7.56 -2.78 -12.57
CA GLU A 33 -8.59 -3.79 -12.29
C GLU A 33 -8.06 -4.94 -11.42
N GLN A 34 -6.73 -5.08 -11.33
CA GLN A 34 -6.05 -6.09 -10.52
C GLN A 34 -5.59 -5.54 -9.15
N ILE A 35 -5.86 -4.27 -8.85
CA ILE A 35 -5.50 -3.64 -7.58
C ILE A 35 -6.71 -3.73 -6.64
N ARG A 36 -6.47 -4.23 -5.42
CA ARG A 36 -7.45 -4.22 -4.32
C ARG A 36 -6.96 -3.31 -3.22
N ILE A 37 -7.84 -2.45 -2.74
CA ILE A 37 -7.57 -1.50 -1.66
C ILE A 37 -8.60 -1.75 -0.57
N ASN A 38 -8.13 -2.10 0.62
CA ASN A 38 -8.96 -2.25 1.81
C ASN A 38 -8.60 -1.12 2.77
N ALA A 39 -9.55 -0.21 3.03
CA ALA A 39 -9.39 0.83 4.02
C ALA A 39 -10.04 0.38 5.34
N TYR A 40 -9.27 0.47 6.42
CA TYR A 40 -9.69 0.23 7.80
C TYR A 40 -9.53 1.53 8.60
N ASP A 41 -10.04 1.59 9.83
CA ASP A 41 -10.03 2.82 10.63
C ASP A 41 -8.63 3.44 10.81
N ASN A 42 -7.59 2.61 10.90
CA ASN A 42 -6.21 3.02 11.20
C ASN A 42 -5.18 2.58 10.16
N LYS A 43 -5.61 1.93 9.07
CA LYS A 43 -4.67 1.38 8.07
C LYS A 43 -5.31 1.23 6.71
N VAL A 44 -4.50 1.30 5.66
CA VAL A 44 -4.88 0.92 4.31
C VAL A 44 -4.01 -0.26 3.88
N GLU A 45 -4.65 -1.31 3.39
CA GLU A 45 -3.98 -2.44 2.77
C GLU A 45 -4.19 -2.40 1.26
N ILE A 46 -3.09 -2.49 0.52
CA ILE A 46 -3.05 -2.52 -0.94
C ILE A 46 -2.46 -3.85 -1.40
N ASN A 47 -3.17 -4.54 -2.30
CA ASN A 47 -2.77 -5.83 -2.83
C ASN A 47 -2.94 -5.85 -4.36
N SER A 48 -1.96 -6.40 -5.09
CA SER A 48 -2.13 -6.74 -6.50
C SER A 48 -2.45 -8.21 -6.70
N ASN A 49 -3.42 -8.49 -7.56
CA ASN A 49 -3.75 -9.84 -8.01
C ASN A 49 -3.25 -10.09 -9.44
N ASP A 50 -2.02 -9.67 -9.72
CA ASP A 50 -1.38 -9.91 -11.01
C ASP A 50 -0.55 -11.22 -10.99
N PRO A 51 -0.73 -12.12 -11.98
CA PRO A 51 -0.06 -13.42 -12.00
C PRO A 51 1.44 -13.33 -12.29
N LYS A 52 1.96 -12.18 -12.74
CA LYS A 52 3.39 -11.96 -13.01
C LYS A 52 4.06 -11.13 -11.91
N ARG A 53 3.32 -10.23 -11.26
CA ARG A 53 3.85 -9.28 -10.26
C ARG A 53 2.90 -9.13 -9.07
N LYS A 54 3.32 -9.67 -7.94
CA LYS A 54 2.60 -9.51 -6.68
C LYS A 54 3.23 -8.38 -5.85
N TYR A 55 2.39 -7.45 -5.47
CA TYR A 55 2.67 -6.39 -4.51
C TYR A 55 1.68 -6.53 -3.37
N HIS A 56 2.18 -6.42 -2.16
CA HIS A 56 1.40 -6.34 -0.93
C HIS A 56 2.01 -5.24 -0.09
N GLU A 57 1.19 -4.27 0.30
CA GLU A 57 1.61 -3.16 1.15
C GLU A 57 0.53 -2.92 2.21
N VAL A 58 0.95 -2.77 3.46
CA VAL A 58 0.08 -2.38 4.56
C VAL A 58 0.61 -1.08 5.14
N ILE A 59 -0.22 -0.05 5.10
CA ILE A 59 0.13 1.30 5.51
C ILE A 59 -0.71 1.65 6.72
N ASP A 60 -0.11 1.60 7.90
CA ASP A 60 -0.72 2.08 9.13
C ASP A 60 -0.60 3.61 9.19
N TYR A 61 -1.73 4.28 9.31
CA TYR A 61 -1.77 5.72 9.55
C TYR A 61 -2.36 5.93 10.95
N HIS A 62 -1.48 6.08 11.93
CA HIS A 62 -1.91 6.56 13.23
C HIS A 62 -2.18 8.08 13.12
N PRO A 63 -3.37 8.58 13.48
CA PRO A 63 -3.53 10.00 13.73
C PRO A 63 -2.60 10.34 14.89
N LYS A 64 -1.45 10.97 14.58
CA LYS A 64 -0.34 11.38 15.46
C LYS A 64 -0.46 10.84 16.90
N LEU A 65 0.32 9.81 17.24
CA LEU A 65 0.80 9.72 18.61
C LEU A 65 1.66 10.96 18.83
N ILE A 66 1.10 11.96 19.51
CA ILE A 66 1.87 13.05 20.10
C ILE A 66 2.93 12.41 21.00
N SER A 67 4.16 12.26 20.51
CA SER A 67 5.31 12.03 21.39
C SER A 67 5.56 13.33 22.13
N THR A 68 4.88 13.49 23.26
CA THR A 68 5.22 14.49 24.26
C THR A 68 6.48 13.99 24.96
N SER A 69 7.63 14.58 24.61
CA SER A 69 8.85 14.54 25.42
C SER A 69 9.01 15.85 26.19
#